data_AF-A0A9W4WR65-F1
#
_entry.id   AF-A0A9W4WR65-F1
#
_cell.length_a   1.000
_cell.length_b   1.000
_cell.length_c   1.000
_cell.angle_alpha   90.00
_cell.angle_beta   90.00
_cell.angle_gamma   90.00
#
_symmetry.space_group_name_H-M   'P 1'
#
loop_
_entity.id
_entity.type
_entity.pdbx_description
1 polymer ?
#
loop_
_entity_poly.entity_id
_entity_poly.type
_entity_poly.pdbx_seq_one_letter_code
_entity_poly.pdbx_strand_id
1 'polypeptide(L)'
;EQLALVYRKGVYPYDYIDSHDRFQETELPPIHEFYSTLKGKISQDDYKHAQKTEFRKMSMEYYELDPSHYVSAPSLYWDGILKMSGVRIELFTDMAMHDFIEKANRGNVTNLFHKEYTSQKGTKTSGIYLFGLHLKILDKARDRKRYTHILKPVNQCGNSILTKQATNIRTRMLVEFNKKASKLYNSEDMPVLESICYSVKKHTIDINYVL
;
A
#
# COMPACT_ATOMS: atom_id res chain seq x y z
N GLU A 1 9.92 -3.84 -17.29
CA GLU A 1 9.11 -4.98 -17.78
C GLU A 1 7.87 -5.31 -16.95
N GLN A 2 7.94 -5.50 -15.63
CA GLN A 2 6.77 -5.90 -14.81
C GLN A 2 5.57 -4.94 -14.88
N LEU A 3 5.81 -3.64 -15.06
CA LEU A 3 4.75 -2.62 -15.22
C LEU A 3 3.84 -2.87 -16.43
N ALA A 4 4.38 -3.38 -17.54
CA ALA A 4 3.58 -3.67 -18.75
C ALA A 4 2.56 -4.80 -18.51
N LEU A 5 2.86 -5.73 -17.59
CA LEU A 5 1.97 -6.83 -17.23
C LEU A 5 0.80 -6.39 -16.32
N VAL A 6 0.92 -5.23 -15.65
CA VAL A 6 -0.14 -4.64 -14.82
C VAL A 6 -1.32 -4.14 -15.68
N TYR A 7 -1.03 -3.66 -16.89
CA TYR A 7 -2.03 -2.98 -17.74
C TYR A 7 -2.92 -3.92 -18.55
N ARG A 8 -2.75 -5.25 -18.42
CA ARG A 8 -3.57 -6.26 -19.10
C ARG A 8 -4.04 -7.32 -18.12
N LYS A 9 -5.32 -7.70 -18.19
CA LYS A 9 -5.89 -8.74 -17.33
C LYS A 9 -5.26 -10.10 -17.67
N GLY A 10 -4.96 -10.90 -16.65
CA GLY A 10 -4.52 -12.29 -16.83
C GLY A 10 -5.57 -13.14 -17.56
N VAL A 11 -5.10 -14.14 -18.29
CA VAL A 11 -5.92 -15.07 -19.07
C VAL A 11 -5.79 -16.45 -18.43
N TYR A 12 -6.92 -17.11 -18.16
CA TYR A 12 -6.96 -18.37 -17.42
C TYR A 12 -7.98 -19.33 -18.06
N PRO A 13 -7.66 -20.62 -18.23
CA PRO A 13 -8.51 -21.59 -18.93
C PRO A 13 -9.55 -22.19 -17.96
N TYR A 14 -10.60 -21.42 -17.65
CA TYR A 14 -11.58 -21.83 -16.63
C TYR A 14 -12.26 -23.17 -16.93
N ASP A 15 -12.67 -23.40 -18.18
CA ASP A 15 -13.42 -24.60 -18.57
C ASP A 15 -12.53 -25.86 -18.62
N TYR A 16 -11.21 -25.69 -18.77
CA TYR A 16 -10.23 -26.78 -18.72
C TYR A 16 -10.03 -27.33 -17.30
N ILE A 17 -10.27 -26.50 -16.30
CA ILE A 17 -10.11 -26.83 -14.89
C ILE A 17 -11.36 -27.58 -14.42
N ASP A 18 -11.49 -28.82 -14.88
CA ASP A 18 -12.66 -29.67 -14.67
C ASP A 18 -12.49 -30.67 -13.51
N SER A 19 -11.26 -30.84 -13.02
CA SER A 19 -10.91 -31.85 -12.03
C SER A 19 -9.73 -31.41 -11.19
N HIS A 20 -9.60 -32.00 -10.00
CA HIS A 20 -8.53 -31.65 -9.07
C HIS A 20 -7.14 -32.00 -9.63
N ASP A 21 -7.06 -33.03 -10.46
CA ASP A 21 -5.80 -33.49 -11.04
C ASP A 21 -5.18 -32.44 -11.99
N ARG A 22 -6.01 -31.67 -12.70
CA ARG A 22 -5.54 -30.56 -13.57
C ARG A 22 -4.77 -29.51 -12.81
N PHE A 23 -5.01 -29.38 -11.50
CA PHE A 23 -4.29 -28.43 -10.69
C PHE A 23 -2.84 -28.86 -10.39
N GLN A 24 -2.58 -30.17 -10.42
CA GLN A 24 -1.25 -30.72 -10.20
C GLN A 24 -0.34 -30.56 -11.43
N GLU A 25 -0.88 -30.20 -12.60
CA GLU A 25 -0.14 -30.08 -13.86
C GLU A 25 0.77 -28.85 -13.90
N THR A 26 2.09 -29.05 -13.93
CA THR A 26 3.06 -27.94 -13.80
C THR A 26 3.16 -27.01 -15.01
N GLU A 27 2.52 -27.35 -16.12
CA GLU A 27 2.59 -26.63 -17.38
C GLU A 27 1.25 -26.03 -17.77
N LEU A 28 1.29 -24.95 -18.55
CA LEU A 28 0.07 -24.34 -19.08
C LEU A 28 -0.54 -25.29 -20.12
N PRO A 29 -1.86 -25.53 -20.11
CA PRO A 29 -2.48 -26.34 -21.14
C PRO A 29 -2.37 -25.66 -22.51
N PRO A 30 -2.46 -26.42 -23.61
CA PRO A 30 -2.34 -25.87 -24.95
C PRO A 30 -3.45 -24.86 -25.25
N ILE A 31 -3.19 -23.92 -26.18
CA ILE A 31 -4.09 -22.78 -26.47
C ILE A 31 -5.54 -23.18 -26.81
N HIS A 32 -5.76 -24.37 -27.37
CA HIS A 32 -7.11 -24.83 -27.71
C HIS A 32 -7.97 -25.14 -26.47
N GLU A 33 -7.35 -25.40 -25.33
CA GLU A 33 -8.01 -25.62 -24.03
C GLU A 33 -8.38 -24.31 -23.32
N PHE A 34 -7.91 -23.16 -23.81
CA PHE A 34 -8.31 -21.85 -23.29
C PHE A 34 -9.68 -21.37 -23.80
N TYR A 35 -10.44 -22.25 -24.44
CA TYR A 35 -11.83 -21.97 -24.77
C TYR A 35 -12.64 -21.80 -23.48
N SER A 36 -13.47 -20.76 -23.42
CA SER A 36 -14.47 -20.63 -22.36
C SER A 36 -15.84 -20.41 -22.94
N THR A 37 -16.83 -21.11 -22.40
CA THR A 37 -18.24 -20.97 -22.75
C THR A 37 -18.72 -19.52 -22.69
N LEU A 38 -18.16 -18.73 -21.76
CA LEU A 38 -18.52 -17.32 -21.56
C LEU A 38 -17.83 -16.33 -22.52
N LYS A 39 -16.67 -16.69 -23.08
CA LYS A 39 -15.80 -15.74 -23.81
C LYS A 39 -15.28 -16.23 -25.16
N GLY A 40 -15.52 -17.50 -25.50
CA GLY A 40 -15.02 -18.14 -26.70
C GLY A 40 -13.52 -18.43 -26.65
N LYS A 41 -12.90 -18.48 -27.84
CA LYS A 41 -11.47 -18.74 -28.03
C LYS A 41 -10.65 -17.47 -27.74
N ILE A 42 -9.45 -17.65 -27.21
CA ILE A 42 -8.50 -16.55 -26.98
C ILE A 42 -7.61 -16.32 -28.21
N SER A 43 -6.97 -15.14 -28.29
CA SER A 43 -5.98 -14.84 -29.34
C SER A 43 -4.61 -15.46 -29.04
N GLN A 44 -3.77 -15.62 -30.07
CA GLN A 44 -2.38 -16.07 -29.87
C GLN A 44 -1.58 -15.11 -28.96
N ASP A 45 -1.89 -13.82 -29.00
CA ASP A 45 -1.25 -12.81 -28.14
C ASP A 45 -1.74 -12.85 -26.70
N ASP A 46 -2.97 -13.30 -26.46
CA ASP A 46 -3.48 -13.63 -25.12
C ASP A 46 -2.77 -14.86 -24.56
N TYR A 47 -2.56 -15.89 -25.38
CA TYR A 47 -1.87 -17.10 -24.96
C TYR A 47 -0.37 -16.85 -24.69
N LYS A 48 0.31 -16.11 -25.56
CA LYS A 48 1.69 -15.64 -25.31
C LYS A 48 1.76 -14.80 -24.02
N HIS A 49 0.73 -13.99 -23.76
CA HIS A 49 0.64 -13.25 -22.51
C HIS A 49 0.49 -14.19 -21.32
N ALA A 50 -0.40 -15.19 -21.39
CA ALA A 50 -0.59 -16.21 -20.36
C ALA A 50 0.68 -17.02 -20.08
N GLN A 51 1.45 -17.36 -21.12
CA GLN A 51 2.76 -18.01 -20.99
C GLN A 51 3.82 -17.09 -20.37
N LYS A 52 3.85 -15.81 -20.77
CA LYS A 52 4.83 -14.82 -20.28
C LYS A 52 4.52 -14.37 -18.85
N THR A 53 3.24 -14.27 -18.50
CA THR A 53 2.80 -14.19 -17.12
C THR A 53 2.88 -15.59 -16.55
N GLU A 54 4.06 -16.07 -16.19
CA GLU A 54 4.23 -17.35 -15.48
C GLU A 54 3.60 -17.23 -14.07
N PHE A 55 2.27 -17.09 -14.02
CA PHE A 55 1.50 -16.75 -12.83
C PHE A 55 1.66 -17.83 -11.77
N ARG A 56 1.68 -19.10 -12.21
CA ARG A 56 2.03 -20.24 -11.37
C ARG A 56 3.42 -20.08 -10.76
N LYS A 57 4.45 -19.84 -11.58
CA LYS A 57 5.83 -19.69 -11.09
C LYS A 57 6.01 -18.50 -10.16
N MET A 58 5.47 -17.34 -10.50
CA MET A 58 5.50 -16.16 -9.63
C MET A 58 4.75 -16.41 -8.33
N SER A 59 3.60 -17.07 -8.37
CA SER A 59 2.85 -17.37 -7.16
C SER A 59 3.59 -18.36 -6.27
N MET A 60 4.20 -19.37 -6.87
CA MET A 60 5.04 -20.34 -6.19
C MET A 60 6.31 -19.68 -5.63
N GLU A 61 6.94 -18.74 -6.35
CA GLU A 61 8.15 -18.05 -5.91
C GLU A 61 7.87 -17.04 -4.78
N TYR A 62 6.78 -16.26 -4.89
CA TYR A 62 6.50 -15.19 -3.93
C TYR A 62 5.64 -15.65 -2.76
N TYR A 63 4.57 -16.41 -3.02
CA TYR A 63 3.62 -16.83 -1.99
C TYR A 63 3.86 -18.27 -1.54
N GLU A 64 4.64 -19.06 -2.28
CA GLU A 64 4.72 -20.53 -2.12
C GLU A 64 3.30 -21.14 -2.08
N LEU A 65 2.41 -20.60 -2.92
CA LEU A 65 1.04 -21.06 -3.09
C LEU A 65 0.84 -21.37 -4.56
N ASP A 66 0.33 -22.57 -4.85
CA ASP A 66 -0.03 -22.92 -6.21
C ASP A 66 -1.38 -22.31 -6.55
N PRO A 67 -1.48 -21.42 -7.56
CA PRO A 67 -2.75 -20.84 -7.97
C PRO A 67 -3.80 -21.87 -8.38
N SER A 68 -3.35 -23.07 -8.74
CA SER A 68 -4.20 -24.18 -9.08
C SER A 68 -5.11 -24.59 -7.91
N HIS A 69 -4.68 -24.46 -6.66
CA HIS A 69 -5.54 -24.81 -5.52
C HIS A 69 -6.66 -23.81 -5.21
N TYR A 70 -6.85 -22.78 -6.05
CA TYR A 70 -7.78 -21.69 -5.76
C TYR A 70 -8.79 -21.49 -6.89
N VAL A 71 -10.06 -21.39 -6.49
CA VAL A 71 -11.20 -21.13 -7.40
C VAL A 71 -11.09 -19.73 -8.03
N SER A 72 -10.38 -18.80 -7.39
CA SER A 72 -10.24 -17.42 -7.86
C SER A 72 -8.92 -16.76 -7.44
N ALA A 73 -8.50 -15.73 -8.19
CA ALA A 73 -7.35 -14.91 -7.82
C ALA A 73 -7.52 -14.19 -6.47
N PRO A 74 -8.70 -13.64 -6.09
CA PRO A 74 -8.92 -13.10 -4.76
C PRO A 74 -8.70 -14.11 -3.62
N SER A 75 -9.14 -15.36 -3.78
CA SER A 75 -8.93 -16.41 -2.75
C SER A 75 -7.45 -16.75 -2.58
N LEU A 76 -6.70 -16.91 -3.68
CA LEU A 76 -5.25 -17.08 -3.63
C LEU A 76 -4.57 -15.89 -2.94
N TYR A 77 -5.01 -14.68 -3.30
CA TYR A 77 -4.44 -13.46 -2.76
C TYR A 77 -4.67 -13.34 -1.26
N TRP A 78 -5.86 -13.68 -0.77
CA TRP A 78 -6.18 -13.66 0.65
C TRP A 78 -5.25 -14.58 1.45
N ASP A 79 -5.09 -15.84 1.01
CA ASP A 79 -4.17 -16.77 1.67
C ASP A 79 -2.71 -16.33 1.54
N GLY A 80 -2.32 -15.76 0.41
CA GLY A 80 -0.99 -15.17 0.22
C GLY A 80 -0.70 -14.06 1.22
N ILE A 81 -1.65 -13.17 1.49
CA ILE A 81 -1.52 -12.12 2.51
C ILE A 81 -1.39 -12.73 3.91
N LEU A 82 -2.24 -13.69 4.25
CA LEU A 82 -2.22 -14.32 5.57
C LEU A 82 -0.89 -15.01 5.82
N LYS A 83 -0.40 -15.77 4.84
CA LYS A 83 0.89 -16.45 4.90
C LYS A 83 2.06 -15.47 5.01
N MET A 84 2.09 -14.41 4.20
CA MET A 84 3.15 -13.39 4.25
C MET A 84 3.15 -12.54 5.53
N SER A 85 1.96 -12.19 6.03
CA SER A 85 1.83 -11.35 7.22
C SER A 85 2.07 -12.11 8.52
N GLY A 86 1.91 -13.44 8.50
CA GLY A 86 1.94 -14.30 9.70
C GLY A 86 0.75 -14.07 10.63
N VAL A 87 -0.25 -13.30 10.20
CA VAL A 87 -1.43 -12.99 11.00
C VAL A 87 -2.39 -14.18 10.95
N ARG A 88 -2.82 -14.64 12.12
CA ARG A 88 -3.92 -15.59 12.25
C ARG A 88 -5.20 -14.80 12.47
N ILE A 89 -6.15 -14.92 11.54
CA ILE A 89 -7.47 -14.31 11.71
C ILE A 89 -8.34 -15.31 12.47
N GLU A 90 -8.91 -14.85 13.57
CA GLU A 90 -9.88 -15.62 14.36
C GLU A 90 -11.26 -15.58 13.69
N LEU A 91 -12.02 -16.66 13.82
CA LEU A 91 -13.39 -16.72 13.33
C LEU A 91 -14.25 -15.75 14.15
N PHE A 92 -15.14 -15.01 13.49
CA PHE A 92 -16.06 -14.13 14.23
C PHE A 92 -17.00 -14.97 15.10
N THR A 93 -16.98 -14.69 16.39
CA THR A 93 -17.78 -15.39 17.40
C THR A 93 -19.16 -14.77 17.61
N ASP A 94 -19.34 -13.51 17.20
CA ASP A 94 -20.58 -12.77 17.39
C ASP A 94 -20.81 -11.69 16.31
N MET A 95 -22.06 -11.22 16.24
CA MET A 95 -22.53 -10.26 15.23
C MET A 95 -21.99 -8.84 15.45
N ALA A 96 -21.55 -8.50 16.66
CA ALA A 96 -21.00 -7.17 16.93
C ALA A 96 -19.60 -7.00 16.29
N MET A 97 -18.79 -8.07 16.27
CA MET A 97 -17.52 -8.08 15.54
C MET A 97 -17.72 -7.89 14.04
N HIS A 98 -18.73 -8.56 13.48
CA HIS A 98 -19.11 -8.40 12.07
C HIS A 98 -19.50 -6.95 11.76
N ASP A 99 -20.43 -6.38 12.53
CA ASP A 99 -20.93 -5.02 12.35
C ASP A 99 -19.83 -3.96 12.49
N PHE A 100 -18.88 -4.18 13.41
CA PHE A 100 -17.72 -3.31 13.58
C PHE A 100 -16.87 -3.28 12.31
N ILE A 101 -16.56 -4.44 11.73
CA ILE A 101 -15.74 -4.54 10.52
C ILE A 101 -16.46 -3.98 9.29
N GLU A 102 -17.76 -4.26 9.13
CA GLU A 102 -18.54 -3.67 8.03
C GLU A 102 -18.55 -2.14 8.10
N LYS A 103 -18.78 -1.57 9.30
CA LYS A 103 -18.74 -0.11 9.51
C LYS A 103 -17.34 0.48 9.34
N ALA A 104 -16.29 -0.28 9.62
CA ALA A 104 -14.90 0.13 9.45
C ALA A 104 -14.42 0.07 7.99
N ASN A 105 -15.17 -0.58 7.10
CA ASN A 105 -14.79 -0.71 5.70
C ASN A 105 -14.85 0.65 4.97
N ARG A 106 -13.69 1.23 4.66
CA ARG A 106 -13.56 2.52 3.96
C ARG A 106 -13.02 2.29 2.54
N GLY A 107 -13.90 2.16 1.56
CA GLY A 107 -13.56 1.81 0.16
C GLY A 107 -12.72 2.83 -0.64
N ASN A 108 -12.30 3.96 -0.05
CA ASN A 108 -11.80 5.10 -0.84
C ASN A 108 -10.30 5.06 -1.18
N VAL A 109 -9.47 4.31 -0.44
CA VAL A 109 -8.01 4.30 -0.67
C VAL A 109 -7.65 3.63 -2.00
N THR A 110 -8.36 2.56 -2.35
CA THR A 110 -8.16 1.80 -3.60
C THR A 110 -8.55 2.61 -4.84
N ASN A 111 -9.53 3.51 -4.71
CA ASN A 111 -9.98 4.38 -5.80
C ASN A 111 -8.96 5.44 -6.20
N LEU A 112 -8.16 5.96 -5.25
CA LEU A 112 -7.11 6.95 -5.55
C LEU A 112 -6.02 6.34 -6.46
N PHE A 113 -5.53 5.14 -6.12
CA PHE A 113 -4.54 4.43 -6.93
C PHE A 113 -5.12 3.99 -8.28
N HIS A 114 -6.35 3.49 -8.30
CA HIS A 114 -7.01 3.16 -9.56
C HIS A 114 -7.01 4.37 -10.48
N LYS A 115 -7.45 5.55 -10.00
CA LYS A 115 -7.53 6.78 -10.79
C LYS A 115 -6.17 7.21 -11.36
N GLU A 116 -5.10 7.11 -10.59
CA GLU A 116 -3.76 7.54 -11.01
C GLU A 116 -3.13 6.61 -12.07
N TYR A 117 -3.37 5.30 -11.98
CA TYR A 117 -2.85 4.32 -12.96
C TYR A 117 -3.79 4.09 -14.16
N THR A 118 -5.09 4.31 -14.02
CA THR A 118 -6.09 4.16 -15.12
C THR A 118 -6.42 5.46 -15.82
N SER A 119 -5.88 6.62 -15.41
CA SER A 119 -6.16 7.90 -16.08
C SER A 119 -5.70 7.95 -17.54
N GLN A 120 -4.83 7.03 -17.96
CA GLN A 120 -4.25 7.03 -19.32
C GLN A 120 -4.88 6.03 -20.29
N LYS A 121 -5.56 4.97 -19.83
CA LYS A 121 -6.26 4.00 -20.69
C LYS A 121 -7.41 3.34 -19.91
N GLY A 122 -8.58 3.19 -20.53
CA GLY A 122 -9.78 2.55 -19.94
C GLY A 122 -9.65 1.03 -19.71
N THR A 123 -8.46 0.51 -19.40
CA THR A 123 -8.16 -0.92 -19.33
C THR A 123 -8.27 -1.49 -17.91
N LYS A 124 -8.80 -2.72 -17.84
CA LYS A 124 -8.91 -3.56 -16.63
C LYS A 124 -7.50 -3.95 -16.15
N THR A 125 -7.08 -3.45 -14.99
CA THR A 125 -5.78 -3.75 -14.36
C THR A 125 -5.69 -5.20 -13.87
N SER A 126 -4.51 -5.80 -13.98
CA SER A 126 -4.23 -7.10 -13.35
C SER A 126 -4.01 -6.92 -11.85
N GLY A 127 -4.96 -7.41 -11.05
CA GLY A 127 -4.91 -7.30 -9.60
C GLY A 127 -3.62 -7.84 -9.00
N ILE A 128 -3.15 -9.00 -9.47
CA ILE A 128 -1.95 -9.67 -8.92
C ILE A 128 -0.69 -8.80 -9.04
N TYR A 129 -0.46 -8.16 -10.19
CA TYR A 129 0.71 -7.30 -10.37
C TYR A 129 0.56 -5.98 -9.62
N LEU A 130 -0.65 -5.41 -9.57
CA LEU A 130 -0.94 -4.21 -8.79
C LEU A 130 -0.67 -4.44 -7.29
N PHE A 131 -1.10 -5.59 -6.76
CA PHE A 131 -0.87 -5.97 -5.37
C PHE A 131 0.60 -6.32 -5.09
N GLY A 132 1.28 -7.04 -5.98
CA GLY A 132 2.72 -7.30 -5.83
C GLY A 132 3.55 -6.00 -5.78
N LEU A 133 3.18 -4.99 -6.57
CA LEU A 133 3.76 -3.64 -6.48
C LEU A 133 3.40 -2.95 -5.15
N HIS A 134 2.15 -3.04 -4.71
CA HIS A 134 1.70 -2.48 -3.44
C HIS A 134 2.47 -3.10 -2.25
N LEU A 135 2.66 -4.42 -2.23
CA LEU A 135 3.43 -5.15 -1.22
C LEU A 135 4.89 -4.67 -1.17
N LYS A 136 5.56 -4.52 -2.31
CA LYS A 136 6.93 -3.97 -2.37
C LYS A 136 7.00 -2.53 -1.83
N ILE A 137 5.95 -1.73 -2.02
CA ILE A 137 5.87 -0.37 -1.47
C ILE A 137 5.59 -0.38 0.03
N LEU A 138 4.68 -1.25 0.48
CA LEU A 138 4.37 -1.47 1.89
C LEU A 138 5.59 -1.95 2.66
N ASP A 139 6.38 -2.85 2.07
CA ASP A 139 7.61 -3.35 2.67
C ASP A 139 8.66 -2.25 2.78
N LYS A 140 8.87 -1.48 1.70
CA LYS A 140 9.70 -0.25 1.73
C LYS A 140 9.20 0.76 2.79
N ALA A 141 7.89 0.90 2.97
CA ALA A 141 7.32 1.78 3.97
C ALA A 141 7.47 1.24 5.40
N ARG A 142 7.39 -0.09 5.56
CA ARG A 142 7.58 -0.80 6.83
C ARG A 142 9.04 -0.76 7.26
N ASP A 143 9.98 -0.93 6.33
CA ASP A 143 11.42 -0.77 6.57
C ASP A 143 11.80 0.67 6.88
N ARG A 144 11.19 1.66 6.21
CA ARG A 144 11.32 3.07 6.60
C ARG A 144 10.88 3.34 8.04
N LYS A 145 9.86 2.61 8.54
CA LYS A 145 9.42 2.69 9.95
C LYS A 145 10.36 1.98 10.92
N ARG A 146 11.17 1.01 10.48
CA ARG A 146 12.15 0.29 11.33
C ARG A 146 13.43 1.08 11.56
N TYR A 147 13.75 2.07 10.72
CA TYR A 147 14.73 3.09 11.09
C TYR A 147 14.14 3.96 12.20
N THR A 148 14.45 3.63 13.45
CA THR A 148 14.34 4.60 14.55
C THR A 148 15.07 5.85 14.11
N HIS A 149 14.36 6.97 13.95
CA HIS A 149 14.90 8.26 13.55
C HIS A 149 15.90 8.76 14.63
N ILE A 150 17.13 8.25 14.61
CA ILE A 150 18.23 8.83 15.36
C ILE A 150 18.54 10.15 14.67
N LEU A 151 18.14 11.25 15.30
CA LEU A 151 18.45 12.58 14.82
C LEU A 151 19.96 12.77 14.81
N LYS A 152 20.50 13.28 13.70
CA LYS A 152 21.92 13.64 13.63
C LYS A 152 22.22 14.73 14.66
N PRO A 153 23.37 14.67 15.34
CA PRO A 153 23.76 15.71 16.27
C PRO A 153 24.03 17.01 15.50
N VAL A 154 23.70 18.15 16.11
CA VAL A 154 23.72 19.48 15.45
C VAL A 154 25.05 19.83 14.76
N ASN A 155 26.19 19.37 15.28
CA ASN A 155 27.51 19.56 14.68
C ASN A 155 27.74 18.80 13.36
N GLN A 156 26.82 17.91 12.98
CA GLN A 156 26.84 17.14 11.74
C GLN A 156 25.66 17.49 10.82
N CYS A 157 24.90 18.54 11.15
CA CYS A 157 23.73 18.98 10.39
C CYS A 157 24.11 20.16 9.47
N GLY A 158 23.62 20.12 8.23
CA GLY A 158 23.64 21.29 7.34
C GLY A 158 22.53 22.30 7.69
N ASN A 159 22.66 23.53 7.17
CA ASN A 159 21.73 24.63 7.44
C ASN A 159 20.27 24.26 7.17
N SER A 160 19.97 23.55 6.08
CA SER A 160 18.60 23.13 5.73
C SER A 160 17.95 22.23 6.79
N ILE A 161 18.74 21.36 7.43
CA ILE A 161 18.27 20.49 8.51
C ILE A 161 18.02 21.32 9.78
N LEU A 162 18.91 22.26 10.10
CA LEU A 162 18.76 23.17 11.23
C LEU A 162 17.52 24.06 11.07
N THR A 163 17.28 24.62 9.88
CA THR A 163 16.06 25.37 9.55
C THR A 163 14.83 24.50 9.71
N LYS A 164 14.84 23.25 9.22
CA LYS A 164 13.69 22.34 9.37
C LYS A 164 13.40 22.01 10.84
N GLN A 165 14.44 21.81 11.65
CA GLN A 165 14.30 21.59 13.09
C GLN A 165 13.72 22.83 13.79
N ALA A 166 14.21 24.03 13.46
CA ALA A 166 13.69 25.28 13.98
C ALA A 166 12.22 25.51 13.59
N THR A 167 11.85 25.27 12.34
CA THR A 167 10.45 25.38 11.87
C THR A 167 9.52 24.39 12.56
N ASN A 168 9.98 23.16 12.83
CA ASN A 168 9.16 22.19 13.57
C ASN A 168 8.90 22.63 15.01
N ILE A 169 9.92 23.18 15.68
CA ILE A 169 9.76 23.77 17.03
C ILE A 169 8.82 24.97 16.95
N ARG A 170 8.99 25.84 15.93
CA ARG A 170 8.13 27.01 15.69
C ARG A 170 6.66 26.62 15.68
N THR A 171 6.29 25.65 14.85
CA THR A 171 4.89 25.22 14.71
C THR A 171 4.34 24.61 16.00
N ARG A 172 5.11 23.76 16.67
CA ARG A 172 4.66 23.10 17.91
C ARG A 172 4.45 24.09 19.07
N MET A 173 5.38 25.03 19.24
CA MET A 173 5.28 26.03 20.30
C MET A 173 4.09 26.96 20.08
N LEU A 174 3.80 27.37 18.84
CA LEU A 174 2.64 28.20 18.53
C LEU A 174 1.32 27.50 18.84
N VAL A 175 1.22 26.21 18.49
CA VAL A 175 0.02 25.40 18.77
C VAL A 175 -0.20 25.27 20.29
N GLU A 176 0.85 24.97 21.05
CA GLU A 176 0.76 24.85 22.50
C GLU A 176 0.48 26.19 23.19
N PHE A 177 1.08 27.28 22.69
CA PHE A 177 0.80 28.63 23.17
C PHE A 177 -0.69 28.97 22.99
N ASN A 178 -1.22 28.86 21.78
CA ASN A 178 -2.63 29.17 21.49
C ASN A 178 -3.60 28.32 22.34
N LYS A 179 -3.26 27.04 22.54
CA LYS A 179 -4.06 26.12 23.36
C LYS A 179 -4.06 26.48 24.84
N LYS A 180 -2.96 27.00 25.37
CA LYS A 180 -2.86 27.43 26.78
C LYS A 180 -3.43 28.83 26.98
N ALA A 181 -3.12 29.74 26.06
CA ALA A 181 -3.59 31.11 26.05
C ALA A 181 -5.10 31.20 26.13
N SER A 182 -5.82 30.40 25.34
CA SER A 182 -7.30 30.37 25.35
C SER A 182 -7.93 29.91 26.68
N LYS A 183 -7.14 29.33 27.59
CA LYS A 183 -7.59 28.91 28.92
C LYS A 183 -7.20 29.87 30.03
N LEU A 184 -6.23 30.75 29.78
CA LEU A 184 -5.62 31.62 30.79
C LEU A 184 -6.00 33.09 30.62
N TYR A 185 -6.36 33.50 29.40
CA TYR A 185 -6.74 34.86 29.06
C TYR A 185 -8.20 34.90 28.61
N ASN A 186 -8.86 36.04 28.83
CA ASN A 186 -10.18 36.25 28.24
C ASN A 186 -10.06 36.33 26.72
N SER A 187 -11.16 36.06 26.02
CA SER A 187 -11.21 36.14 24.56
C SER A 187 -10.91 37.53 24.00
N GLU A 188 -11.07 38.58 24.82
CA GLU A 188 -10.81 39.97 24.44
C GLU A 188 -9.33 40.37 24.54
N ASP A 189 -8.55 39.71 25.40
CA ASP A 189 -7.16 40.10 25.69
C ASP A 189 -6.15 39.62 24.61
N MET A 190 -6.58 38.73 23.70
CA MET A 190 -5.85 38.21 22.53
C MET A 190 -4.30 38.17 22.65
N PRO A 191 -3.74 37.31 23.50
CA PRO A 191 -2.29 37.22 23.67
C PRO A 191 -1.59 36.70 22.40
N VAL A 192 -0.46 37.31 22.05
CA VAL A 192 0.33 37.00 20.86
C VAL A 192 1.72 36.49 21.26
N LEU A 193 2.20 35.44 20.60
CA LEU A 193 3.56 34.95 20.74
C LEU A 193 4.45 35.68 19.74
N GLU A 194 5.36 36.53 20.22
CA GLU A 194 6.17 37.40 19.36
C GLU A 194 7.42 36.70 18.81
N SER A 195 8.24 36.11 19.69
CA SER A 195 9.45 35.38 19.32
C SER A 195 9.80 34.26 20.30
N ILE A 196 10.64 33.33 19.85
CA ILE A 196 11.27 32.32 20.71
C ILE A 196 12.77 32.27 20.39
N CYS A 197 13.59 32.44 21.41
CA CYS A 197 15.04 32.29 21.33
C CYS A 197 15.52 31.13 22.22
N TYR A 198 16.35 30.25 21.66
CA TYR A 198 16.95 29.14 22.39
C TYR A 198 18.28 28.73 21.77
N SER A 199 19.11 28.03 22.55
CA SER A 199 20.43 27.57 22.11
C SER A 199 20.53 26.05 22.11
N VAL A 200 21.24 25.53 21.10
CA VAL A 200 21.63 24.12 21.04
C VAL A 200 23.14 24.05 20.82
N LYS A 201 23.86 23.65 21.87
CA LYS A 201 25.33 23.74 21.95
C LYS A 201 25.79 25.18 21.73
N LYS A 202 26.47 25.47 20.61
CA LYS A 202 26.99 26.80 20.25
C LYS A 202 26.10 27.58 19.27
N HIS A 203 24.96 27.01 18.86
CA HIS A 203 24.06 27.66 17.91
C HIS A 203 22.93 28.32 18.65
N THR A 204 22.78 29.63 18.45
CA THR A 204 21.60 30.38 18.90
C THR A 204 20.59 30.41 17.77
N ILE A 205 19.36 30.02 18.08
CA ILE A 205 18.24 30.01 17.15
C ILE A 205 17.22 31.01 17.65
N ASP A 206 16.91 31.99 16.82
CA ASP A 206 15.89 32.98 17.06
C ASP A 206 14.77 32.81 16.03
N ILE A 207 13.52 32.76 16.52
CA ILE A 207 12.34 32.48 15.73
C ILE A 207 11.33 33.60 15.98
N ASN A 208 11.20 34.49 14.99
CA ASN A 208 10.18 35.54 15.01
C ASN A 208 8.87 35.04 14.39
N TYR A 209 7.78 35.28 15.10
CA TYR A 209 6.43 34.97 14.63
C TYR A 209 5.74 36.19 14.03
N VAL A 210 6.16 37.38 14.46
CA VAL A 210 5.77 38.67 13.90
C VAL A 210 6.75 39.02 12.78
N LEU A 211 6.22 39.43 11.62
CA LEU A 211 6.99 39.93 10.48
C LEU A 211 7.35 41.40 10.68
#